data_AF-A0A973SU94-F1
#
_entry.id   AF-A0A973SU94-F1
#
_cell.length_a   1.000
_cell.length_b   1.000
_cell.length_c   1.000
_cell.angle_alpha   90.00
_cell.angle_beta   90.00
_cell.angle_gamma   90.00
#
_symmetry.space_group_name_H-M   'P 1'
#
loop_
_entity.id
_entity.type
_entity.pdbx_description
1 polymer ?
#
loop_
_entity_poly.entity_id
_entity_poly.type
_entity_poly.pdbx_seq_one_letter_code
_entity_poly.pdbx_strand_id
1 'polypeptide(L)'
;MKAAEASQLSMLLAFRAENTRSFRDELELSMEGTTLSEEGVPMEISWRTAGSPLKVLPAAGIFGANSSGKSNVLLALSEFRSHVTLSFRSGDLSGGMPRRPFLLDSSVATRPTRFEIDLVVGGIRHEYGVEFDDDSVINEWAYRYPRGRAALLFRRARGKPVELGPGNRAIGRAIEKITRPNSLFLSAAAAGSHPDLLPLYQWFE
;
A
#
# COMPACT_ATOMS: atom_id res chain seq x y z
N MET A 1 0.17 -28.41 16.93
CA MET A 1 0.97 -27.18 17.12
C MET A 1 1.10 -26.30 15.86
N LYS A 2 0.41 -26.57 14.73
CA LYS A 2 0.62 -25.86 13.43
C LYS A 2 -0.41 -24.77 13.07
N ALA A 3 -1.52 -24.63 13.82
CA ALA A 3 -2.60 -23.71 13.45
C ALA A 3 -2.54 -22.34 14.16
N ALA A 4 -1.80 -22.23 15.28
CA ALA A 4 -1.72 -21.01 16.06
C ALA A 4 -0.68 -20.00 15.51
N GLU A 5 0.42 -20.47 14.89
CA GLU A 5 1.46 -19.61 14.30
C GLU A 5 1.04 -18.94 12.98
N ALA A 6 0.10 -19.53 12.25
CA ALA A 6 -0.44 -18.91 11.02
C ALA A 6 -1.23 -17.61 11.29
N SER A 7 -1.56 -17.32 12.56
CA SER A 7 -2.32 -16.12 12.96
C SER A 7 -1.50 -14.82 12.96
N GLN A 8 -0.18 -14.88 12.69
CA GLN A 8 0.72 -13.72 12.76
C GLN A 8 1.57 -13.47 11.50
N LEU A 9 1.38 -14.19 10.40
CA LEU A 9 2.18 -13.96 9.19
C LEU A 9 1.72 -12.69 8.46
N SER A 10 2.61 -11.69 8.43
CA SER A 10 2.58 -10.52 7.56
C SER A 10 3.69 -10.61 6.52
N MET A 11 3.37 -10.49 5.24
CA MET A 11 4.36 -10.55 4.16
C MET A 11 4.10 -9.52 3.07
N LEU A 12 5.17 -8.92 2.57
CA LEU A 12 5.16 -8.13 1.34
C LEU A 12 5.10 -9.09 0.15
N LEU A 13 4.19 -8.84 -0.79
CA LEU A 13 4.13 -9.54 -2.08
C LEU A 13 4.70 -8.69 -3.20
N ALA A 14 4.30 -7.42 -3.26
CA ALA A 14 4.84 -6.48 -4.22
C ALA A 14 4.76 -5.05 -3.68
N PHE A 15 5.73 -4.23 -4.06
CA PHE A 15 5.68 -2.78 -3.91
C PHE A 15 5.85 -2.14 -5.28
N ARG A 16 4.96 -1.21 -5.63
CA ARG A 16 5.03 -0.44 -6.88
C ARG A 16 5.09 1.04 -6.58
N ALA A 17 5.88 1.75 -7.37
CA ALA A 17 6.03 3.19 -7.25
C ALA A 17 6.20 3.83 -8.63
N GLU A 18 5.57 4.97 -8.87
CA GLU A 18 5.70 5.73 -10.11
C GLU A 18 5.91 7.21 -9.81
N ASN A 19 6.70 7.87 -10.68
CA ASN A 19 7.02 9.29 -10.61
C ASN A 19 7.47 9.72 -9.20
N THR A 20 8.52 9.08 -8.73
CA THR A 20 9.15 9.35 -7.44
C THR A 20 10.67 9.21 -7.52
N ARG A 21 11.39 10.18 -6.98
CA ARG A 21 12.85 10.22 -6.89
C ARG A 21 13.52 10.00 -8.25
N SER A 22 14.20 8.88 -8.43
CA SER A 22 14.86 8.51 -9.69
C SER A 22 13.97 7.71 -10.64
N PHE A 23 12.74 7.40 -10.26
CA PHE A 23 11.80 6.60 -11.04
C PHE A 23 10.80 7.51 -11.73
N ARG A 24 11.00 7.70 -13.04
CA ARG A 24 10.02 8.39 -13.89
C ARG A 24 8.79 7.52 -14.13
N ASP A 25 9.05 6.29 -14.54
CA ASP A 25 8.05 5.28 -14.90
C ASP A 25 7.88 4.30 -13.71
N GLU A 26 6.92 3.39 -13.82
CA GLU A 26 6.61 2.42 -12.77
C GLU A 26 7.82 1.53 -12.46
N LEU A 27 8.17 1.46 -11.17
CA LEU A 27 9.06 0.47 -10.59
C LEU A 27 8.21 -0.57 -9.87
N GLU A 28 8.56 -1.84 -10.01
CA GLU A 28 8.01 -2.94 -9.21
C GLU A 28 9.12 -3.71 -8.49
N LEU A 29 8.97 -3.88 -7.17
CA LEU A 29 9.69 -4.86 -6.36
C LEU A 29 8.70 -5.99 -6.05
N SER A 30 8.84 -7.13 -6.72
CA SER A 30 8.02 -8.32 -6.49
C SER A 30 8.78 -9.35 -5.63
N MET A 31 8.08 -9.90 -4.65
CA MET A 31 8.49 -10.99 -3.77
C MET A 31 7.83 -12.31 -4.20
N GLU A 32 7.06 -12.34 -5.28
CA GLU A 32 6.44 -13.57 -5.77
C GLU A 32 7.51 -14.55 -6.26
N GLY A 33 7.43 -15.78 -5.75
CA GLY A 33 8.28 -16.87 -6.21
C GLY A 33 7.96 -17.21 -7.66
N THR A 34 9.00 -17.37 -8.47
CA THR A 34 8.86 -17.76 -9.87
C THR A 34 9.25 -19.22 -10.06
N THR A 35 9.04 -19.78 -11.26
CA THR A 35 9.53 -21.12 -11.61
C THR A 35 11.05 -21.25 -11.57
N LEU A 36 11.78 -20.14 -11.54
CA LEU A 36 13.24 -20.08 -11.44
C LEU A 36 13.73 -20.04 -9.99
N SER A 37 12.84 -19.91 -9.01
CA SER A 37 13.21 -19.91 -7.60
C SER A 37 13.70 -21.29 -7.17
N GLU A 38 14.79 -21.32 -6.40
CA GLU A 38 15.35 -22.56 -5.87
C GLU A 38 14.31 -23.33 -5.05
N GLU A 39 14.22 -24.64 -5.29
CA GLU A 39 13.24 -25.49 -4.63
C GLU A 39 13.46 -25.48 -3.10
N GLY A 40 12.39 -25.26 -2.34
CA GLY A 40 12.44 -25.15 -0.89
C GLY A 40 12.77 -23.75 -0.33
N VAL A 41 13.09 -22.77 -1.18
CA VAL A 41 13.32 -21.37 -0.74
C VAL A 41 12.02 -20.57 -0.63
N PRO A 42 11.10 -20.57 -1.61
CA PRO A 42 9.83 -19.87 -1.47
C PRO A 42 8.97 -20.48 -0.37
N MET A 43 8.41 -19.61 0.46
CA MET A 43 7.42 -19.98 1.45
C MET A 43 6.04 -20.08 0.82
N GLU A 44 5.29 -21.13 1.15
CA GLU A 44 3.89 -21.25 0.73
C GLU A 44 2.97 -20.54 1.72
N ILE A 45 2.30 -19.50 1.23
CA ILE A 45 1.30 -18.77 1.99
C ILE A 45 -0.08 -19.15 1.47
N SER A 46 -0.79 -19.93 2.28
CA SER A 46 -2.23 -20.14 2.08
C SER A 46 -3.00 -18.96 2.66
N TRP A 47 -3.86 -18.31 1.88
CA TRP A 47 -4.79 -17.31 2.41
C TRP A 47 -6.20 -17.88 2.61
N ARG A 48 -6.93 -17.28 3.56
CA ARG A 48 -7.96 -17.83 4.46
C ARG A 48 -9.07 -18.73 3.90
N THR A 49 -9.24 -18.95 2.60
CA THR A 49 -10.24 -19.93 2.13
C THR A 49 -9.98 -20.41 0.70
N ALA A 50 -9.08 -21.39 0.53
CA ALA A 50 -8.96 -22.21 -0.69
C ALA A 50 -8.46 -21.50 -1.99
N GLY A 51 -7.62 -20.46 -1.87
CA GLY A 51 -6.79 -20.01 -2.99
C GLY A 51 -5.62 -20.98 -3.23
N SER A 52 -5.08 -21.02 -4.46
CA SER A 52 -3.80 -21.68 -4.70
C SER A 52 -2.73 -21.08 -3.79
N PRO A 53 -1.89 -21.87 -3.11
CA PRO A 53 -0.85 -21.32 -2.26
C PRO A 53 0.04 -20.37 -3.05
N LEU A 54 0.25 -19.16 -2.52
CA LEU A 54 1.21 -18.21 -3.09
C LEU A 54 2.60 -18.63 -2.65
N LYS A 55 3.52 -18.79 -3.60
CA LYS A 55 4.93 -18.93 -3.30
C LYS A 55 5.52 -17.54 -3.16
N VAL A 56 6.12 -17.25 -2.01
CA VAL A 56 6.65 -15.92 -1.70
C VAL A 56 8.09 -16.08 -1.21
N LEU A 57 8.97 -15.23 -1.71
CA LEU A 57 10.36 -15.19 -1.30
C LEU A 57 10.46 -14.49 0.07
N PRO A 58 11.12 -15.09 1.08
CA PRO A 58 11.27 -14.47 2.40
C PRO A 58 12.27 -13.31 2.41
N ALA A 59 13.10 -13.19 1.37
CA ALA A 59 14.10 -12.15 1.22
C ALA A 59 14.31 -11.80 -0.26
N ALA A 60 14.68 -10.54 -0.53
CA ALA A 60 15.07 -10.07 -1.85
C ALA A 60 16.35 -9.25 -1.77
N GLY A 61 17.24 -9.44 -2.75
CA GLY A 61 18.43 -8.63 -2.95
C GLY A 61 18.24 -7.65 -4.11
N ILE A 62 18.41 -6.36 -3.87
CA ILE A 62 18.37 -5.33 -4.93
C ILE A 62 19.80 -5.04 -5.37
N PHE A 63 20.16 -5.50 -6.58
CA PHE A 63 21.49 -5.31 -7.17
C PHE A 63 21.45 -4.29 -8.30
N GLY A 64 22.58 -3.61 -8.52
CA GLY A 64 22.71 -2.59 -9.56
C GLY A 64 23.93 -1.71 -9.33
N ALA A 65 24.36 -0.99 -10.36
CA ALA A 65 25.51 -0.08 -10.30
C ALA A 65 25.35 1.00 -9.22
N ASN A 66 26.43 1.68 -8.83
CA ASN A 66 26.31 2.88 -8.00
C ASN A 66 25.39 3.90 -8.69
N SER A 67 24.55 4.59 -7.91
CA SER A 67 23.56 5.56 -8.41
C SER A 67 22.42 5.02 -9.29
N SER A 68 22.26 3.69 -9.40
CA SER A 68 21.13 3.07 -10.11
C SER A 68 19.75 3.22 -9.44
N GLY A 69 19.67 3.90 -8.29
CA GLY A 69 18.40 4.12 -7.59
C GLY A 69 18.03 3.08 -6.53
N LYS A 70 18.90 2.12 -6.20
CA LYS A 70 18.63 1.09 -5.16
C LYS A 70 18.14 1.68 -3.84
N SER A 71 18.85 2.69 -3.31
CA SER A 71 18.43 3.38 -2.08
C SER A 71 17.10 4.11 -2.25
N ASN A 72 16.79 4.59 -3.46
CA ASN A 72 15.51 5.25 -3.75
C ASN A 72 14.32 4.28 -3.68
N VAL A 73 14.52 2.98 -3.93
CA VAL A 73 13.46 1.97 -3.70
C VAL A 73 13.05 1.95 -2.23
N LEU A 74 14.03 1.84 -1.33
CA LEU A 74 13.79 1.81 0.12
C LEU A 74 13.25 3.15 0.63
N LEU A 75 13.76 4.27 0.09
CA LEU A 75 13.27 5.60 0.45
C LEU A 75 11.83 5.83 -0.03
N ALA A 76 11.46 5.36 -1.23
CA ALA A 76 10.09 5.43 -1.73
C ALA A 76 9.12 4.61 -0.86
N LEU A 77 9.53 3.40 -0.44
CA LEU A 77 8.73 2.59 0.49
C LEU A 77 8.59 3.27 1.87
N SER A 78 9.67 3.88 2.37
CA SER A 78 9.66 4.66 3.62
C SER A 78 8.77 5.90 3.54
N GLU A 79 8.77 6.59 2.40
CA GLU A 79 7.85 7.70 2.12
C GLU A 79 6.41 7.22 2.10
N PHE A 80 6.12 6.11 1.42
CA PHE A 80 4.77 5.56 1.41
C PHE A 80 4.27 5.21 2.81
N ARG A 81 5.12 4.52 3.61
CA ARG A 81 4.85 4.28 5.03
C ARG A 81 4.59 5.57 5.80
N SER A 82 5.37 6.62 5.56
CA SER A 82 5.20 7.92 6.23
C SER A 82 3.87 8.57 5.85
N HIS A 83 3.45 8.50 4.58
CA HIS A 83 2.13 8.99 4.17
C HIS A 83 1.00 8.24 4.89
N VAL A 84 1.09 6.91 4.99
CA VAL A 84 0.07 6.10 5.68
C VAL A 84 0.02 6.43 7.18
N THR A 85 1.16 6.50 7.84
CA THR A 85 1.24 6.64 9.30
C THR A 85 1.07 8.07 9.81
N LEU A 86 1.42 9.08 9.01
CA LEU A 86 1.51 10.47 9.46
C LEU A 86 0.53 11.44 8.80
N SER A 87 0.00 11.17 7.60
CA SER A 87 -0.77 12.18 6.86
C SER A 87 -2.01 12.69 7.60
N PHE A 88 -2.70 11.84 8.37
CA PHE A 88 -3.81 12.28 9.21
C PHE A 88 -3.35 12.94 10.53
N ARG A 89 -2.28 12.42 11.16
CA ARG A 89 -1.81 12.84 12.50
C ARG A 89 -1.03 14.16 12.49
N SER A 90 -0.24 14.38 11.45
CA SER A 90 0.76 15.46 11.36
C SER A 90 0.50 16.41 10.19
N GLY A 91 -0.55 16.18 9.41
CA GLY A 91 -0.92 17.05 8.30
C GLY A 91 -1.53 18.36 8.79
N ASP A 92 -1.04 19.47 8.24
CA ASP A 92 -1.63 20.80 8.41
C ASP A 92 -2.82 21.00 7.45
N LEU A 93 -3.85 21.73 7.88
CA LEU A 93 -5.00 22.10 7.04
C LEU A 93 -4.60 23.02 5.88
N SER A 94 -3.55 23.84 6.06
CA SER A 94 -2.99 24.71 5.02
C SER A 94 -1.86 24.09 4.19
N GLY A 95 -1.44 22.87 4.52
CA GLY A 95 -0.32 22.19 3.85
C GLY A 95 -0.74 21.36 2.64
N GLY A 96 0.20 21.10 1.74
CA GLY A 96 0.05 20.14 0.64
C GLY A 96 0.39 18.69 1.04
N MET A 97 0.40 17.79 0.06
CA MET A 97 0.93 16.42 0.19
C MET A 97 2.42 16.41 -0.19
N PRO A 98 3.35 16.15 0.74
CA PRO A 98 4.78 16.16 0.42
C PRO A 98 5.13 15.09 -0.61
N ARG A 99 5.65 15.47 -1.77
CA ARG A 99 6.18 14.53 -2.75
C ARG A 99 7.61 14.84 -3.16
N ARG A 100 8.25 13.86 -3.77
CA ARG A 100 9.60 13.93 -4.35
C ARG A 100 9.51 13.34 -5.75
N PRO A 101 8.95 14.05 -6.74
CA PRO A 101 8.74 13.49 -8.08
C PRO A 101 10.06 13.29 -8.83
N PHE A 102 9.98 12.67 -10.00
CA PHE A 102 11.11 12.65 -10.92
C PHE A 102 11.38 14.04 -11.49
N LEU A 103 12.62 14.54 -11.36
CA LEU A 103 12.97 15.92 -11.68
C LEU A 103 13.78 16.11 -12.97
N LEU A 104 14.29 15.03 -13.59
CA LEU A 104 15.13 15.15 -14.79
C LEU A 104 14.32 15.35 -16.08
N ASP A 105 12.99 15.36 -15.97
CA ASP A 105 12.08 15.61 -17.08
C ASP A 105 10.94 16.50 -16.55
N SER A 106 10.82 17.71 -17.09
CA SER A 106 9.83 18.70 -16.63
C SER A 106 8.40 18.32 -17.03
N SER A 107 8.22 17.51 -18.08
CA SER A 107 6.90 17.07 -18.54
C SER A 107 6.24 16.11 -17.55
N VAL A 108 7.05 15.45 -16.71
CA VAL A 108 6.61 14.47 -15.72
C VAL A 108 6.57 15.01 -14.30
N ALA A 109 7.26 16.12 -14.03
CA ALA A 109 7.36 16.72 -12.70
C ALA A 109 5.99 17.12 -12.12
N THR A 110 5.01 17.43 -12.98
CA THR A 110 3.63 17.75 -12.57
C THR A 110 2.69 16.54 -12.58
N ARG A 111 3.14 15.36 -13.03
CA ARG A 111 2.33 14.15 -12.94
C ARG A 111 2.17 13.75 -11.46
N PRO A 112 1.10 13.03 -11.11
CA PRO A 112 0.95 12.47 -9.78
C PRO A 112 2.09 11.51 -9.42
N THR A 113 2.34 11.35 -8.12
CA THR A 113 3.10 10.23 -7.57
C THR A 113 2.13 9.12 -7.21
N ARG A 114 2.47 7.87 -7.54
CA ARG A 114 1.66 6.68 -7.23
C ARG A 114 2.49 5.71 -6.39
N PHE A 115 1.87 5.17 -5.34
CA PHE A 115 2.41 4.07 -4.54
C PHE A 115 1.37 2.98 -4.41
N GLU A 116 1.80 1.73 -4.52
CA GLU A 116 0.97 0.56 -4.31
C GLU A 116 1.71 -0.53 -3.58
N ILE A 117 0.97 -1.33 -2.83
CA ILE A 117 1.49 -2.48 -2.15
C ILE A 117 0.50 -3.63 -2.20
N ASP A 118 1.03 -4.81 -2.47
CA ASP A 118 0.36 -6.08 -2.26
C ASP A 118 0.99 -6.75 -1.04
N LEU A 119 0.15 -7.18 -0.09
CA LEU A 119 0.61 -7.77 1.16
C LEU A 119 -0.33 -8.87 1.63
N VAL A 120 0.19 -9.84 2.37
CA VAL A 120 -0.63 -10.79 3.13
C VAL A 120 -0.60 -10.37 4.59
N VAL A 121 -1.76 -10.18 5.21
CA VAL A 121 -1.90 -9.90 6.65
C VAL A 121 -2.92 -10.86 7.24
N GLY A 122 -2.52 -11.60 8.28
CA GLY A 122 -3.39 -12.58 8.93
C GLY A 122 -3.92 -13.63 7.95
N GLY A 123 -3.08 -14.02 6.97
CA GLY A 123 -3.46 -14.93 5.91
C GLY A 123 -4.54 -14.39 4.97
N ILE A 124 -4.66 -13.07 4.77
CA ILE A 124 -5.52 -12.48 3.73
C ILE A 124 -4.65 -11.56 2.87
N ARG A 125 -4.67 -11.76 1.55
CA ARG A 125 -4.07 -10.79 0.62
C ARG A 125 -4.86 -9.48 0.66
N HIS A 126 -4.14 -8.38 0.77
CA HIS A 126 -4.63 -7.03 0.65
C HIS A 126 -3.85 -6.34 -0.46
N GLU A 127 -4.55 -5.45 -1.14
CA GLU A 127 -3.98 -4.53 -2.11
C GLU A 127 -4.33 -3.13 -1.64
N TYR A 128 -3.35 -2.25 -1.58
CA TYR A 128 -3.56 -0.87 -1.17
C TYR A 128 -2.72 0.06 -2.02
N GLY A 129 -3.31 1.16 -2.46
CA GLY A 129 -2.57 2.16 -3.22
C GLY A 129 -3.15 3.55 -3.13
N VAL A 130 -2.31 4.50 -3.51
CA VAL A 130 -2.58 5.93 -3.50
C VAL A 130 -1.94 6.59 -4.71
N GLU A 131 -2.63 7.58 -5.24
CA GLU A 131 -2.14 8.53 -6.21
C GLU A 131 -2.40 9.95 -5.70
N PHE A 132 -1.40 10.83 -5.74
CA PHE A 132 -1.49 12.17 -5.20
C PHE A 132 -0.58 13.17 -5.93
N ASP A 133 -0.95 14.45 -5.89
CA ASP A 133 -0.14 15.57 -6.37
C ASP A 133 0.37 16.42 -5.18
N ASP A 134 0.88 17.62 -5.45
CA ASP A 134 1.35 18.54 -4.41
C ASP A 134 0.25 18.96 -3.44
N ASP A 135 -1.02 18.92 -3.84
CA ASP A 135 -2.12 19.50 -3.10
C ASP A 135 -2.87 18.46 -2.28
N SER A 136 -3.22 17.31 -2.90
CA SER A 136 -4.12 16.35 -2.26
C SER A 136 -4.09 14.96 -2.89
N VAL A 137 -4.75 14.03 -2.21
CA VAL A 137 -5.04 12.69 -2.75
C VAL A 137 -5.93 12.81 -3.99
N ILE A 138 -5.51 12.19 -5.09
CA ILE A 138 -6.28 12.06 -6.34
C ILE A 138 -7.10 10.78 -6.28
N ASN A 139 -6.45 9.65 -6.04
CA ASN A 139 -7.07 8.34 -5.90
C ASN A 139 -6.48 7.60 -4.70
N GLU A 140 -7.30 6.81 -4.03
CA GLU A 140 -6.86 5.92 -2.94
C GLU A 140 -7.79 4.73 -2.87
N TRP A 141 -7.26 3.52 -2.75
CA TRP A 141 -8.08 2.31 -2.74
C TRP A 141 -7.47 1.24 -1.87
N ALA A 142 -8.35 0.40 -1.32
CA ALA A 142 -7.97 -0.80 -0.61
C ALA A 142 -8.92 -1.94 -0.96
N TYR A 143 -8.34 -3.11 -1.25
CA TYR A 143 -9.04 -4.37 -1.46
C TYR A 143 -8.50 -5.44 -0.54
N ARG A 144 -9.32 -6.45 -0.25
CA ARG A 144 -8.90 -7.70 0.38
C ARG A 144 -9.42 -8.91 -0.38
N TYR A 145 -8.71 -10.03 -0.28
CA TYR A 145 -8.98 -11.24 -1.05
C TYR A 145 -9.19 -12.46 -0.13
N PRO A 146 -10.22 -12.48 0.74
CA PRO A 146 -10.38 -13.52 1.78
C PRO A 146 -10.53 -14.94 1.22
N ARG A 147 -11.04 -15.07 -0.01
CA ARG A 147 -11.23 -16.35 -0.72
C ARG A 147 -10.69 -16.28 -2.15
N GLY A 148 -9.61 -15.51 -2.35
CA GLY A 148 -9.05 -15.25 -3.69
C GLY A 148 -9.91 -14.35 -4.60
N ARG A 149 -11.04 -13.84 -4.10
CA ARG A 149 -11.89 -12.87 -4.79
C ARG A 149 -11.75 -11.49 -4.18
N ALA A 150 -11.62 -10.47 -5.02
CA ALA A 150 -11.53 -9.08 -4.59
C ALA A 150 -12.80 -8.68 -3.83
N ALA A 151 -12.61 -8.13 -2.63
CA ALA A 151 -13.63 -7.46 -1.85
C ALA A 151 -13.14 -6.04 -1.56
N LEU A 152 -13.91 -5.06 -2.02
CA LEU A 152 -13.64 -3.64 -1.77
C LEU A 152 -13.67 -3.36 -0.26
N LEU A 153 -12.62 -2.72 0.25
CA LEU A 153 -12.61 -2.12 1.58
C LEU A 153 -13.07 -0.66 1.48
N PHE A 154 -12.39 0.12 0.63
CA PHE A 154 -12.83 1.44 0.21
C PHE A 154 -12.19 1.85 -1.11
N ARG A 155 -12.80 2.82 -1.80
CA ARG A 155 -12.22 3.55 -2.92
C ARG A 155 -12.58 5.02 -2.81
N ARG A 156 -11.59 5.88 -2.95
CA ARG A 156 -11.71 7.33 -2.89
C ARG A 156 -11.16 7.92 -4.18
N ALA A 157 -11.88 8.89 -4.72
CA ALA A 157 -11.44 9.70 -5.85
C ALA A 157 -11.72 11.17 -5.53
N ARG A 158 -10.81 12.07 -5.90
CA ARG A 158 -10.95 13.51 -5.66
C ARG A 158 -12.28 14.04 -6.20
N GLY A 159 -12.97 14.82 -5.36
CA GLY A 159 -14.27 15.42 -5.71
C GLY A 159 -15.44 14.45 -5.74
N LYS A 160 -15.25 13.18 -5.33
CA LYS A 160 -16.32 12.18 -5.24
C LYS A 160 -16.47 11.65 -3.81
N PRO A 161 -17.67 11.22 -3.40
CA PRO A 161 -17.86 10.49 -2.15
C PRO A 161 -17.01 9.22 -2.10
N VAL A 162 -16.58 8.82 -0.91
CA VAL A 162 -15.83 7.58 -0.70
C VAL A 162 -16.79 6.40 -0.88
N GLU A 163 -16.43 5.51 -1.80
CA GLU A 163 -17.10 4.22 -1.96
C GLU A 163 -16.62 3.26 -0.88
N LEU A 164 -17.54 2.81 -0.03
CA LEU A 164 -17.22 1.93 1.10
C LEU A 164 -17.65 0.50 0.80
N GLY A 165 -16.77 -0.43 1.17
CA GLY A 165 -17.07 -1.85 1.25
C GLY A 165 -18.28 -2.17 2.13
N PRO A 166 -18.78 -3.42 2.13
CA PRO A 166 -19.97 -3.80 2.89
C PRO A 166 -19.77 -3.77 4.42
N GLY A 167 -18.53 -3.89 4.91
CA GLY A 167 -18.21 -3.91 6.35
C GLY A 167 -18.11 -2.51 6.97
N ASN A 168 -18.61 -2.35 8.20
CA ASN A 168 -18.41 -1.17 9.05
C ASN A 168 -18.71 0.21 8.41
N ARG A 169 -19.65 0.28 7.45
CA ARG A 169 -19.96 1.48 6.66
C ARG A 169 -20.29 2.73 7.47
N ALA A 170 -20.96 2.59 8.62
CA ALA A 170 -21.29 3.74 9.47
C ALA A 170 -20.02 4.41 10.02
N ILE A 171 -19.01 3.61 10.41
CA ILE A 171 -17.71 4.10 10.85
C ILE A 171 -16.97 4.73 9.67
N GLY A 172 -16.95 4.07 8.51
CA GLY A 172 -16.36 4.62 7.29
C GLY A 172 -16.95 5.97 6.87
N ARG A 173 -18.27 6.16 6.98
CA ARG A 173 -18.97 7.44 6.72
C ARG A 173 -18.59 8.53 7.71
N ALA A 174 -18.34 8.18 8.97
CA ALA A 174 -17.88 9.13 9.97
C ALA A 174 -16.43 9.56 9.68
N ILE A 175 -15.57 8.62 9.31
CA ILE A 175 -14.17 8.86 8.92
C ILE A 175 -14.10 9.73 7.66
N GLU A 176 -14.95 9.47 6.66
CA GLU A 176 -15.02 10.27 5.44
C GLU A 176 -15.19 11.77 5.74
N LYS A 177 -16.07 12.12 6.70
CA LYS A 177 -16.35 13.52 7.07
C LYS A 177 -15.17 14.25 7.69
N ILE A 178 -14.26 13.53 8.34
CA ILE A 178 -13.08 14.10 9.01
C ILE A 178 -11.80 13.98 8.17
N THR A 179 -11.84 13.19 7.09
CA THR A 179 -10.68 12.97 6.22
C THR A 179 -10.45 14.19 5.34
N ARG A 180 -9.26 14.79 5.46
CA ARG A 180 -8.89 15.97 4.66
C ARG A 180 -8.49 15.57 3.23
N PRO A 181 -8.59 16.47 2.24
CA PRO A 181 -8.08 16.22 0.89
C PRO A 181 -6.60 15.80 0.88
N ASN A 182 -5.78 16.41 1.74
CA ASN A 182 -4.34 16.17 1.88
C ASN A 182 -3.98 15.09 2.93
N SER A 183 -4.92 14.22 3.33
CA SER A 183 -4.62 13.07 4.18
C SER A 183 -5.14 11.78 3.55
N LEU A 184 -4.48 10.67 3.82
CA LEU A 184 -4.98 9.36 3.41
C LEU A 184 -6.20 8.97 4.24
N PHE A 185 -7.18 8.35 3.59
CA PHE A 185 -8.34 7.75 4.23
C PHE A 185 -7.93 6.58 5.13
N LEU A 186 -6.95 5.76 4.73
CA LEU A 186 -6.42 4.68 5.58
C LEU A 186 -5.84 5.24 6.90
N SER A 187 -5.13 6.37 6.82
CA SER A 187 -4.56 7.06 7.99
C SER A 187 -5.66 7.57 8.93
N ALA A 188 -6.70 8.22 8.38
CA ALA A 188 -7.85 8.67 9.14
C ALA A 188 -8.66 7.51 9.74
N ALA A 189 -8.78 6.41 9.00
CA ALA A 189 -9.48 5.22 9.43
C ALA A 189 -8.80 4.52 10.61
N ALA A 190 -7.47 4.54 10.68
CA ALA A 190 -6.73 4.06 11.83
C ALA A 190 -7.00 4.91 13.08
N ALA A 191 -6.98 6.24 12.95
CA ALA A 191 -7.34 7.14 14.05
C ALA A 191 -8.79 6.94 14.52
N GLY A 192 -9.70 6.66 13.58
CA GLY A 192 -11.10 6.29 13.84
C GLY A 192 -11.32 4.83 14.27
N SER A 193 -10.24 4.04 14.46
CA SER A 193 -10.29 2.63 14.87
C SER A 193 -11.18 1.74 13.97
N HIS A 194 -11.15 1.96 12.64
CA HIS A 194 -11.99 1.21 11.70
C HIS A 194 -11.60 -0.29 11.67
N PRO A 195 -12.46 -1.23 12.10
CA PRO A 195 -12.06 -2.62 12.34
C PRO A 195 -11.54 -3.35 11.11
N ASP A 196 -12.13 -3.11 9.93
CA ASP A 196 -11.69 -3.77 8.69
C ASP A 196 -10.38 -3.20 8.10
N LEU A 197 -9.98 -1.98 8.50
CA LEU A 197 -8.84 -1.27 7.91
C LEU A 197 -7.60 -1.28 8.82
N LEU A 198 -7.80 -1.47 10.12
CA LEU A 198 -6.72 -1.54 11.10
C LEU A 198 -5.66 -2.60 10.76
N PRO A 199 -6.00 -3.85 10.37
CA PRO A 199 -4.96 -4.84 10.05
C PRO A 199 -4.04 -4.40 8.90
N LEU A 200 -4.62 -3.76 7.88
CA LEU A 200 -3.85 -3.21 6.75
C LEU A 200 -2.97 -2.06 7.21
N TYR A 201 -3.50 -1.13 7.99
CA TYR A 201 -2.73 0.00 8.53
C TYR A 201 -1.57 -0.45 9.43
N GLN A 202 -1.81 -1.41 10.33
CA GLN A 202 -0.81 -1.92 11.29
C GLN A 202 0.41 -2.56 10.61
N TRP A 203 0.27 -3.03 9.38
CA TRP A 203 1.42 -3.52 8.61
C TRP A 203 2.46 -2.42 8.35
N PHE A 204 2.02 -1.16 8.28
CA PHE A 204 2.90 0.00 8.07
C PHE A 204 3.51 0.56 9.36
N GLU A 205 3.10 0.11 10.55
CA GLU A 205 3.68 0.58 11.82
C GLU A 205 5.04 -0.06 12.10
#